data_AF-A0A2D8Z9L4-F1
#
_entry.id   AF-A0A2D8Z9L4-F1
#
_cell.length_a   1.000
_cell.length_b   1.000
_cell.length_c   1.000
_cell.angle_alpha   90.00
_cell.angle_beta   90.00
_cell.angle_gamma   90.00
#
_symmetry.space_group_name_H-M   'P 1'
#
loop_
_entity.id
_entity.type
_entity.pdbx_description
1 polymer ?
#
loop_
_entity_poly.entity_id
_entity_poly.type
_entity_poly.pdbx_seq_one_letter_code
_entity_poly.pdbx_strand_id
1 'polypeptide(L)' 'MNKIIHINDPILIEYNSSVDKESAKKMIAFKYFSNDICLLDKYLKDKDVIDNSSIAHIAFEPKSQLEFSF' A
#
# COMPACT_ATOMS: atom_id res chain seq x y z
N MET A 1 -25.91 -9.00 -0.32
CA MET A 1 -25.28 -7.66 -0.29
C MET A 1 -23.83 -7.82 0.11
N ASN A 2 -22.89 -7.72 -0.85
CA ASN A 2 -21.46 -7.64 -0.53
C ASN A 2 -21.10 -6.17 -0.37
N LYS A 3 -20.79 -5.74 0.87
CA LYS A 3 -20.13 -4.46 1.12
C LYS A 3 -18.67 -4.65 0.73
N ILE A 4 -18.34 -4.30 -0.50
CA ILE A 4 -16.95 -4.11 -0.93
C ILE A 4 -16.49 -2.87 -0.18
N ILE A 5 -15.88 -3.05 0.99
CA ILE A 5 -15.31 -1.93 1.73
C ILE A 5 -14.03 -1.60 0.98
N HIS A 6 -14.15 -0.73 -0.02
CA HIS A 6 -13.00 -0.11 -0.66
C HIS A 6 -12.37 0.78 0.41
N ILE A 7 -11.53 0.20 1.24
CA ILE A 7 -10.66 0.92 2.16
C ILE A 7 -9.64 1.60 1.26
N ASN A 8 -10.06 2.75 0.71
CA ASN A 8 -9.23 3.68 -0.05
C ASN A 8 -8.35 4.43 0.94
N ASP A 9 -7.60 3.67 1.73
CA ASP A 9 -6.75 4.20 2.78
C ASP A 9 -5.48 4.70 2.11
N PRO A 10 -5.21 6.01 2.15
CA PRO A 10 -4.09 6.59 1.42
C PRO A 10 -2.76 6.00 1.87
N ILE A 11 -2.66 5.59 3.14
CA ILE A 11 -1.48 4.92 3.71
C ILE A 11 -1.24 3.56 3.03
N LEU A 12 -2.30 2.76 2.87
CA LEU A 12 -2.20 1.43 2.26
C LEU A 12 -1.92 1.52 0.75
N ILE A 13 -2.52 2.51 0.07
CA ILE A 13 -2.28 2.77 -1.35
C ILE A 13 -0.83 3.21 -1.58
N GLU A 14 -0.32 4.18 -0.81
CA GLU A 14 1.08 4.61 -0.89
C GLU A 14 2.03 3.44 -0.61
N TYR A 15 1.73 2.60 0.39
CA TYR A 15 2.55 1.44 0.74
C TYR A 15 2.54 0.36 -0.35
N ASN A 16 1.38 0.01 -0.90
CA ASN A 16 1.24 -1.03 -1.92
C ASN A 16 1.73 -0.57 -3.30
N SER A 17 1.65 0.73 -3.62
CA SER A 17 2.14 1.29 -4.87
C SER A 17 3.67 1.47 -4.89
N SER A 18 4.33 1.37 -3.73
CA SER A 18 5.77 1.58 -3.62
C SER A 18 6.56 0.32 -3.98
N VAL A 19 7.52 0.46 -4.89
CA VAL A 19 8.47 -0.61 -5.24
C VAL A 19 9.41 -0.89 -4.08
N ASP A 20 9.95 0.16 -3.46
CA ASP A 20 10.83 0.05 -2.30
C ASP A 20 10.03 0.15 -0.99
N LYS A 21 9.61 -1.00 -0.48
CA LYS A 21 8.77 -1.07 0.73
C LYS A 21 9.47 -0.54 1.97
N GLU A 22 10.79 -0.68 2.07
CA GLU A 22 11.53 -0.25 3.25
C GLU A 22 11.59 1.28 3.36
N SER A 23 11.92 1.96 2.27
CA SER A 23 11.89 3.43 2.21
C SER A 23 10.47 3.96 2.31
N ALA A 24 9.50 3.29 1.69
CA ALA A 24 8.09 3.65 1.81
C ALA A 24 7.60 3.57 3.26
N LYS A 25 7.96 2.52 4.02
CA LYS A 25 7.63 2.43 5.45
C LYS A 25 8.20 3.62 6.22
N LYS A 26 9.47 3.97 6.01
CA LYS A 26 10.11 5.11 6.68
C LYS A 26 9.40 6.42 6.34
N MET A 27 9.09 6.64 5.06
CA MET A 27 8.38 7.85 4.60
C MET A 27 6.97 7.95 5.19
N ILE A 28 6.20 6.86 5.15
CA ILE A 28 4.84 6.80 5.66
C ILE A 28 4.82 6.97 7.18
N ALA A 29 5.75 6.32 7.89
CA ALA A 29 5.89 6.47 9.34
C ALA A 29 6.17 7.93 9.70
N PHE A 30 7.07 8.59 8.97
CA PHE A 30 7.36 10.01 9.15
C PHE A 30 6.13 10.90 8.90
N LYS A 31 5.40 10.66 7.80
CA LYS A 31 4.22 11.46 7.43
C LYS A 31 3.03 11.30 8.39
N TYR A 32 2.70 10.07 8.77
CA TYR A 32 1.40 9.75 9.38
C TYR A 32 1.50 9.20 10.80
N PHE A 33 2.68 8.73 11.23
CA PHE A 33 2.87 8.03 12.50
C PHE A 33 3.90 8.71 13.40
N SER A 34 4.17 10.00 13.20
CA SER A 34 5.16 10.75 13.99
C SER A 34 6.55 10.08 14.01
N ASN A 35 6.93 9.47 12.88
CA ASN A 35 8.16 8.69 12.71
C ASN A 35 8.22 7.37 13.53
N ASP A 36 7.08 6.90 14.05
CA ASP A 36 6.98 5.63 14.75
C ASP A 36 6.71 4.47 13.76
N ILE A 37 7.78 3.75 13.43
CA ILE A 37 7.74 2.61 12.51
C ILE A 37 7.00 1.43 13.13
N CYS A 38 7.06 1.24 14.45
CA CYS A 38 6.36 0.14 15.14
C CYS A 38 4.84 0.32 15.05
N LEU A 39 4.35 1.57 15.16
CA LEU A 39 2.93 1.85 15.04
C LEU A 39 2.42 1.64 13.62
N LEU A 40 3.21 2.03 12.61
CA LEU A 40 2.92 1.69 11.21
C LEU A 40 2.91 0.18 10.97
N ASP A 41 3.88 -0.56 11.49
CA ASP A 41 3.95 -2.01 11.27
C ASP A 41 2.75 -2.72 11.90
N LYS A 42 2.34 -2.29 13.11
CA LYS A 42 1.12 -2.76 13.76
C LYS A 42 -0.14 -2.44 12.94
N TYR A 43 -0.22 -1.24 12.39
CA TYR A 43 -1.32 -0.81 11.51
C TYR A 43 -1.41 -1.68 10.25
N LEU A 44 -0.29 -1.90 9.57
CA LEU A 44 -0.23 -2.74 8.37
C LEU A 44 -0.62 -4.19 8.68
N LYS A 45 -0.15 -4.73 9.80
CA LYS A 45 -0.44 -6.11 10.21
C LYS A 45 -1.91 -6.32 10.57
N ASP A 46 -2.55 -5.36 11.22
CA ASP A 46 -3.98 -5.40 11.53
C ASP A 46 -4.83 -5.41 10.25
N LYS A 47 -4.41 -4.65 9.23
CA LYS A 47 -5.08 -4.59 7.92
C LYS A 47 -4.85 -5.83 7.07
N ASP A 48 -3.65 -6.42 7.10
CA ASP A 48 -3.33 -7.65 6.37
C ASP A 48 -4.18 -8.84 6.86
N VAL A 49 -4.46 -8.92 8.17
CA VAL A 49 -5.35 -9.93 8.77
C VAL A 49 -6.79 -9.81 8.25
N ILE A 50 -7.23 -8.61 7.88
CA ILE A 50 -8.56 -8.38 7.28
C ILE A 50 -8.57 -8.81 5.80
N ASP A 51 -7.48 -8.56 5.08
CA ASP A 51 -7.36 -8.77 3.62
C ASP A 51 -7.17 -10.24 3.21
N ASN A 52 -6.55 -11.08 4.06
CA ASN A 52 -6.37 -12.52 3.81
C ASN A 52 -7.67 -13.33 3.66
N SER A 53 -8.84 -12.70 3.87
CA SER A 53 -10.14 -13.32 3.60
C SER A 53 -10.67 -13.07 2.17
N SER A 54 -10.07 -12.22 1.32
CA SER A 54 -10.74 -11.77 0.09
C SER A 54 -9.89 -11.20 -1.06
N ILE A 55 -8.59 -11.52 -1.22
CA ILE A 55 -7.84 -11.00 -2.39
C ILE A 55 -7.98 -11.94 -3.60
N ALA A 56 -9.03 -11.72 -4.38
CA ALA A 56 -9.07 -12.12 -5.79
C ALA A 56 -8.15 -11.18 -6.60
N HIS A 57 -7.24 -11.78 -7.37
CA HIS A 57 -6.32 -11.16 -8.31
C HIS A 57 -6.91 -9.96 -9.08
N ILE A 58 -6.37 -8.77 -8.87
CA ILE A 58 -6.50 -7.66 -9.83
C ILE A 58 -5.17 -7.56 -10.55
N ALA A 59 -5.15 -8.02 -11.80
CA ALA A 59 -4.04 -7.86 -12.72
C ALA A 59 -3.81 -6.36 -12.97
N PHE A 60 -2.66 -5.86 -12.54
CA PHE A 60 -2.23 -4.50 -12.84
C PHE A 60 -1.68 -4.47 -14.26
N GLU A 61 -2.39 -3.85 -15.20
CA GLU A 61 -1.86 -3.64 -16.54
C GLU A 61 -0.66 -2.66 -16.46
N PRO A 62 0.51 -3.04 -16.97
CA PRO A 62 1.69 -2.18 -16.90
C PRO A 62 1.45 -0.93 -17.75
N LYS A 63 1.48 0.25 -17.10
CA LYS A 63 1.45 1.53 -17.81
C LYS A 63 2.68 1.63 -18.72
N SER A 64 2.44 1.89 -20.01
CA SER A 64 3.47 2.12 -21.03
C SER A 64 4.50 3.14 -20.55
N GLN A 65 5.78 2.78 -20.66
CA GLN A 65 6.91 3.64 -20.33
C GLN A 65 7.20 4.60 -21.49
N LEU A 66 7.65 5.81 -21.15
CA LEU A 66 8.02 6.84 -22.13
C LEU A 66 9.35 6.44 -22.80
N GLU A 67 9.33 6.19 -24.11
CA GLU A 67 10.54 5.92 -24.88
C GLU A 67 11.22 7.24 -25.28
N PHE A 68 12.52 7.36 -24.99
CA PHE A 68 13.34 8.46 -25.49
C PHE A 68 14.17 7.98 -26.67
N SER A 69 14.12 8.72 -27.78
CA SER A 69 15.00 8.49 -28.93
C SER A 69 16.34 9.17 -28.69
N PHE A 70 17.43 8.42 -28.91
CA PHE A 70 18.79 8.92 -28.99
C PHE A 70 19.20 9.09 -30.44
#